data_AF-A0A932XNP8-F1
#
_entry.id   AF-A0A932XNP8-F1
#
_cell.length_a   1.000
_cell.length_b   1.000
_cell.length_c   1.000
_cell.angle_alpha   90.00
_cell.angle_beta   90.00
_cell.angle_gamma   90.00
#
_symmetry.space_group_name_H-M   'P 1'
#
loop_
_entity.id
_entity.type
_entity.pdbx_description
1 polymer ?
#
loop_
_entity_poly.entity_id
_entity_poly.type
_entity_poly.pdbx_seq_one_letter_code
_entity_poly.pdbx_strand_id
1 'polypeptide(L)'
;MESAQVQRLEKMVSDQQATQFAKEGAKPWQFGERLWGFDVQEVVERLAPVTERPALRYQAHLIHDANPNAAALADGRVYVTSGMLQYLASRGSDESELAFVLGHELGHTAAQHIVKRIPQMQRQQLLMSLVGVGAAIAAQRGGSSAQQVGGLTRSAAGLVNQAILSGFSQADELEADQLALRYLMKAGYDPMAPVRMLEDFRKFDKGTPSIQVQGVPIPAPFLRSHPYTERRLQDVQRYLADVKSGHVVAGQPATSAPTVSSIEEQRSRLREAQTLYPPGSQSWKNIQSQLDALAH
;
A
#
# COMPACT_ATOMS: atom_id res chain seq x y z
N MET A 1 7.55 13.29 -18.02
CA MET A 1 6.40 12.73 -18.74
C MET A 1 6.40 11.23 -18.56
N GLU A 2 5.27 10.68 -18.13
CA GLU A 2 5.10 9.25 -17.91
C GLU A 2 5.11 8.49 -19.24
N SER A 3 5.69 7.28 -19.29
CA SER A 3 5.79 6.55 -20.56
C SER A 3 4.41 6.08 -21.04
N ALA A 4 4.19 6.06 -22.36
CA ALA A 4 2.95 5.55 -22.96
C ALA A 4 2.63 4.09 -22.56
N GLN A 5 3.65 3.31 -22.18
CA GLN A 5 3.44 1.95 -21.68
C GLN A 5 2.83 1.93 -20.29
N VAL A 6 3.28 2.81 -19.38
CA VAL A 6 2.75 2.90 -18.01
C VAL A 6 1.30 3.38 -18.03
N GLN A 7 0.98 4.42 -18.82
CA GLN A 7 -0.40 4.91 -18.97
C GLN A 7 -1.36 3.83 -19.48
N ARG A 8 -0.93 2.98 -20.42
CA ARG A 8 -1.73 1.85 -20.90
C ARG A 8 -1.97 0.79 -19.81
N LEU A 9 -0.95 0.50 -19.00
CA LEU A 9 -1.09 -0.43 -17.88
C LEU A 9 -2.02 0.14 -16.80
N GLU A 10 -1.88 1.42 -16.45
CA GLU A 10 -2.77 2.11 -15.51
C GLU A 10 -4.23 2.02 -15.95
N LYS A 11 -4.50 2.30 -17.23
CA LYS A 11 -5.84 2.19 -17.78
C LYS A 11 -6.37 0.76 -17.70
N MET A 12 -5.57 -0.22 -18.12
CA MET A 12 -5.97 -1.65 -18.09
C MET A 12 -6.28 -2.13 -16.67
N VAL A 13 -5.43 -1.78 -15.70
CA VAL A 13 -5.60 -2.14 -14.29
C VAL A 13 -6.86 -1.50 -13.73
N SER A 14 -7.05 -0.19 -13.98
CA SER A 14 -8.21 0.55 -13.49
C SER A 14 -9.51 0.02 -14.10
N ASP A 15 -9.54 -0.25 -15.41
CA ASP A 15 -10.71 -0.83 -16.08
C ASP A 15 -11.08 -2.20 -15.50
N GLN A 16 -10.08 -3.03 -15.21
CA GLN A 16 -10.29 -4.36 -14.65
C GLN A 16 -10.82 -4.29 -13.21
N GLN A 17 -10.21 -3.46 -12.34
CA GLN A 17 -10.69 -3.27 -10.96
C GLN A 17 -12.09 -2.65 -10.94
N ALA A 18 -12.34 -1.62 -11.75
CA ALA A 18 -13.65 -0.99 -11.79
C ALA A 18 -14.75 -1.91 -12.31
N THR A 19 -14.45 -2.79 -13.29
CA THR A 19 -15.40 -3.82 -13.73
C THR A 19 -15.74 -4.77 -12.58
N GLN A 20 -14.77 -5.12 -11.75
CA GLN A 20 -14.99 -5.95 -10.58
C GLN A 20 -15.86 -5.23 -9.53
N PHE A 21 -15.52 -3.99 -9.17
CA PHE A 21 -16.31 -3.21 -8.22
C PHE A 21 -17.72 -2.89 -8.72
N ALA A 22 -17.92 -2.71 -10.02
CA ALA A 22 -19.25 -2.56 -10.60
C ALA A 22 -20.11 -3.82 -10.42
N LYS A 23 -19.53 -5.02 -10.52
CA LYS A 23 -20.22 -6.29 -10.22
C LYS A 23 -20.57 -6.43 -8.75
N GLU A 24 -19.78 -5.84 -7.87
CA GLU A 24 -20.03 -5.74 -6.43
C GLU A 24 -21.07 -4.65 -6.08
N GLY A 25 -21.62 -3.96 -7.08
CA GLY A 25 -22.67 -2.97 -6.91
C GLY A 25 -22.18 -1.59 -6.52
N ALA A 26 -20.93 -1.25 -6.87
CA ALA A 26 -20.38 0.09 -6.63
C ALA A 26 -21.26 1.19 -7.24
N LYS A 27 -21.58 2.21 -6.45
CA LYS A 27 -22.34 3.40 -6.87
C LYS A 27 -21.53 4.66 -6.61
N PRO A 28 -21.56 5.66 -7.51
CA PRO A 28 -20.91 6.96 -7.25
C PRO A 28 -21.44 7.60 -5.98
N TRP A 29 -20.54 8.07 -5.12
CA TRP A 29 -20.84 8.84 -3.93
C TRP A 29 -21.04 10.31 -4.31
N GLN A 30 -22.12 10.95 -3.86
CA GLN A 30 -22.37 12.37 -4.16
C GLN A 30 -21.72 13.28 -3.11
N PHE A 31 -21.22 14.44 -3.52
CA PHE A 31 -20.72 15.44 -2.57
C PHE A 31 -21.84 15.86 -1.59
N GLY A 32 -21.56 15.88 -0.29
CA GLY A 32 -22.53 16.15 0.76
C GLY A 32 -23.28 14.91 1.26
N GLU A 33 -23.19 13.77 0.57
CA GLU A 33 -23.73 12.50 1.05
C GLU A 33 -22.96 12.01 2.26
N ARG A 34 -23.67 11.56 3.31
CA ARG A 34 -23.04 11.03 4.52
C ARG A 34 -23.55 9.63 4.85
N LEU A 35 -22.63 8.74 5.21
CA LEU A 35 -22.95 7.45 5.82
C LEU A 35 -22.11 7.28 7.09
N TRP A 36 -22.76 6.88 8.19
CA TRP A 36 -22.11 6.75 9.50
C TRP A 36 -21.36 8.01 9.97
N GLY A 37 -21.82 9.18 9.54
CA GLY A 37 -21.23 10.47 9.88
C GLY A 37 -20.08 10.93 8.98
N PHE A 38 -19.69 10.14 7.98
CA PHE A 38 -18.60 10.47 7.05
C PHE A 38 -19.10 10.92 5.68
N ASP A 39 -18.51 11.98 5.13
CA ASP A 39 -18.60 12.32 3.70
C ASP A 39 -17.30 11.90 3.01
N VAL A 40 -17.38 10.85 2.19
CA VAL A 40 -16.19 10.27 1.56
C VAL A 40 -15.70 11.16 0.41
N GLN A 41 -16.62 11.77 -0.34
CA GLN A 41 -16.26 12.62 -1.47
C GLN A 41 -15.57 13.90 -0.98
N GLU A 42 -16.06 14.51 0.10
CA GLU A 42 -15.44 15.68 0.73
C GLU A 42 -13.98 15.40 1.14
N VAL A 43 -13.73 14.26 1.80
CA VAL A 43 -12.37 13.86 2.21
C VAL A 43 -11.45 13.64 1.00
N VAL A 44 -11.95 12.96 -0.04
CA VAL A 44 -11.18 12.73 -1.27
C VAL A 44 -10.82 14.05 -1.95
N GLU A 45 -11.76 14.99 -2.06
CA GLU A 45 -11.53 16.31 -2.66
C GLU A 45 -10.54 17.15 -1.86
N ARG A 46 -10.48 16.97 -0.53
CA ARG A 46 -9.51 17.66 0.32
C ARG A 46 -8.10 17.07 0.22
N LEU A 47 -7.98 15.75 0.00
CA LEU A 47 -6.70 15.06 -0.16
C LEU A 47 -6.13 15.18 -1.58
N ALA A 48 -6.97 15.12 -2.61
CA ALA A 48 -6.55 15.07 -4.01
C ALA A 48 -5.53 16.16 -4.42
N PRO A 49 -5.72 17.46 -4.10
CA PRO A 49 -4.81 18.52 -4.50
C PRO A 49 -3.41 18.43 -3.90
N VAL A 50 -3.25 17.69 -2.80
CA VAL A 50 -1.99 17.62 -2.04
C VAL A 50 -1.15 16.39 -2.36
N THR A 51 -1.67 15.51 -3.24
CA THR A 51 -1.00 14.33 -3.80
C THR A 51 -0.02 14.67 -4.93
N GLU A 52 0.75 13.69 -5.37
CA GLU A 52 1.59 13.74 -6.57
C GLU A 52 0.78 13.67 -7.87
N ARG A 53 -0.53 13.35 -7.81
CA ARG A 53 -1.40 13.19 -8.98
C ARG A 53 -2.66 14.08 -8.93
N PRO A 54 -2.55 15.40 -8.67
CA PRO A 54 -3.71 16.27 -8.45
C PRO A 54 -4.59 16.47 -9.70
N ALA A 55 -4.10 16.11 -10.89
CA ALA A 55 -4.82 16.23 -12.15
C ALA A 55 -5.78 15.06 -12.46
N LEU A 56 -5.77 14.00 -11.65
CA LEU A 56 -6.73 12.91 -11.81
C LEU A 56 -8.14 13.37 -11.44
N ARG A 57 -9.15 12.72 -12.04
CA ARG A 57 -10.56 12.99 -11.73
C ARG A 57 -10.97 12.09 -10.57
N TYR A 58 -10.83 12.60 -9.36
CA TYR A 58 -11.16 11.84 -8.17
C TYR A 58 -12.67 11.76 -7.95
N GLN A 59 -13.18 10.53 -7.85
CA GLN A 59 -14.60 10.25 -7.61
C GLN A 59 -14.73 9.06 -6.67
N ALA A 60 -15.32 9.29 -5.50
CA ALA A 60 -15.64 8.26 -4.53
C ALA A 60 -16.84 7.43 -5.00
N HIS A 61 -16.84 6.16 -4.60
CA HIS A 61 -17.89 5.19 -4.85
C HIS A 61 -18.12 4.36 -3.59
N LEU A 62 -19.39 4.11 -3.27
CA LEU A 62 -19.82 3.22 -2.19
C LEU A 62 -20.05 1.82 -2.74
N ILE A 63 -19.51 0.82 -2.03
CA ILE A 63 -19.90 -0.58 -2.17
C ILE A 63 -20.65 -0.99 -0.90
N HIS A 64 -21.87 -1.51 -1.03
CA HIS A 64 -22.64 -2.02 0.10
C HIS A 64 -22.17 -3.42 0.49
N ASP A 65 -20.97 -3.49 1.09
CA ASP A 65 -20.38 -4.67 1.69
C ASP A 65 -20.13 -4.39 3.18
N ALA A 66 -20.36 -5.41 4.02
CA ALA A 66 -20.13 -5.37 5.45
C ALA A 66 -18.66 -5.60 5.82
N ASN A 67 -17.86 -6.16 4.92
CA ASN A 67 -16.42 -6.32 5.07
C ASN A 67 -15.72 -4.97 4.88
N PRO A 68 -14.92 -4.48 5.86
CA PRO A 68 -14.14 -3.26 5.71
C PRO A 68 -13.15 -3.37 4.57
N ASN A 69 -13.25 -2.45 3.61
CA ASN A 69 -12.29 -2.30 2.52
C ASN A 69 -12.32 -0.88 1.93
N ALA A 70 -11.20 -0.48 1.32
CA ALA A 70 -11.08 0.73 0.52
C ALA A 70 -10.06 0.47 -0.60
N ALA A 71 -10.17 1.22 -1.70
CA ALA A 71 -9.21 1.16 -2.80
C ALA A 71 -9.21 2.45 -3.60
N ALA A 72 -8.06 2.86 -4.13
CA ALA A 72 -7.97 3.91 -5.15
C ALA A 72 -7.35 3.36 -6.42
N LEU A 73 -7.95 3.70 -7.57
CA LEU A 73 -7.51 3.26 -8.88
C LEU A 73 -6.59 4.30 -9.51
N ALA A 74 -5.76 3.85 -10.45
CA ALA A 74 -4.78 4.70 -11.12
C ALA A 74 -5.39 5.87 -11.89
N ASP A 75 -6.69 5.80 -12.22
CA ASP A 75 -7.45 6.85 -12.91
C ASP A 75 -8.23 7.80 -12.01
N GLY A 76 -8.14 7.66 -10.68
CA GLY A 76 -8.76 8.54 -9.69
C GLY A 76 -10.07 8.03 -9.10
N ARG A 77 -10.62 6.90 -9.57
CA ARG A 77 -11.79 6.30 -8.90
C ARG A 77 -11.39 5.76 -7.53
N VAL A 78 -12.11 6.17 -6.51
CA VAL A 78 -11.92 5.74 -5.11
C VAL A 78 -13.14 4.94 -4.69
N TYR A 79 -12.92 3.82 -4.01
CA TYR A 79 -13.95 2.90 -3.55
C TYR A 79 -13.83 2.71 -2.05
N VAL A 80 -14.97 2.68 -1.35
CA VAL A 80 -15.03 2.36 0.06
C VAL A 80 -16.25 1.48 0.33
N THR A 81 -16.12 0.53 1.24
CA THR A 81 -17.26 -0.30 1.65
C THR A 81 -18.03 0.34 2.81
N SER A 82 -19.34 0.08 2.89
CA SER A 82 -20.14 0.47 4.06
C SER A 82 -19.58 -0.09 5.37
N GLY A 83 -18.95 -1.27 5.33
CA GLY A 83 -18.30 -1.91 6.46
C GLY A 83 -17.08 -1.13 6.97
N MET A 84 -16.31 -0.47 6.09
CA MET A 84 -15.19 0.37 6.51
C MET A 84 -15.69 1.59 7.29
N LEU A 85 -16.74 2.25 6.77
CA LEU A 85 -17.34 3.41 7.45
C LEU A 85 -17.99 3.03 8.78
N GLN A 86 -18.68 1.89 8.82
CA GLN A 86 -19.25 1.36 10.06
C GLN A 86 -18.16 1.03 11.08
N TYR A 87 -17.06 0.41 10.65
CA TYR A 87 -15.92 0.10 11.51
C TYR A 87 -15.31 1.38 12.10
N LEU A 88 -15.05 2.40 11.27
CA LEU A 88 -14.56 3.69 11.76
C LEU A 88 -15.53 4.32 12.78
N ALA A 89 -16.82 4.38 12.46
CA ALA A 89 -17.82 4.93 13.38
C ALA A 89 -17.92 4.16 14.70
N SER A 90 -17.81 2.82 14.66
CA SER A 90 -17.88 1.98 15.86
C SER A 90 -16.73 2.20 16.85
N ARG A 91 -15.58 2.69 16.36
CA ARG A 91 -14.44 3.10 17.20
C ARG A 91 -14.54 4.54 17.70
N GLY A 92 -15.58 5.28 17.32
CA GLY A 92 -15.66 6.72 17.56
C GLY A 92 -14.61 7.49 16.77
N SER A 93 -14.21 6.97 15.60
CA SER A 93 -13.21 7.61 14.74
C SER A 93 -13.73 8.95 14.22
N ASP A 94 -12.83 9.91 14.05
CA ASP A 94 -13.11 11.17 13.37
C ASP A 94 -12.81 11.07 11.87
N GLU A 95 -13.10 12.15 11.13
CA GLU A 95 -12.82 12.22 9.70
C GLU A 95 -11.33 12.04 9.37
N SER A 96 -10.43 12.34 10.31
CA SER A 96 -8.98 12.20 10.12
C SER A 96 -8.55 10.74 9.93
N GLU A 97 -9.19 9.78 10.60
CA GLU A 97 -8.89 8.35 10.38
C GLU A 97 -9.45 7.82 9.06
N LEU A 98 -10.60 8.34 8.60
CA LEU A 98 -11.05 8.09 7.22
C LEU A 98 -10.07 8.70 6.22
N ALA A 99 -9.61 9.93 6.46
CA ALA A 99 -8.62 10.59 5.64
C ALA A 99 -7.31 9.81 5.58
N PHE A 100 -6.89 9.15 6.67
CA PHE A 100 -5.73 8.26 6.64
C PHE A 100 -5.97 7.05 5.73
N VAL A 101 -7.10 6.34 5.88
CA VAL A 101 -7.42 5.20 5.01
C VAL A 101 -7.42 5.61 3.53
N LEU A 102 -8.10 6.70 3.19
CA LEU A 102 -8.18 7.17 1.80
C LEU A 102 -6.84 7.74 1.31
N GLY A 103 -6.12 8.45 2.17
CA GLY A 103 -4.77 8.97 1.90
C GLY A 103 -3.76 7.86 1.63
N HIS A 104 -3.88 6.72 2.32
CA HIS A 104 -3.09 5.51 2.11
C HIS A 104 -3.33 4.92 0.72
N GLU A 105 -4.61 4.76 0.33
CA GLU A 105 -4.97 4.29 -1.01
C GLU A 105 -4.50 5.24 -2.12
N LEU A 106 -4.63 6.55 -1.90
CA LEU A 106 -4.10 7.59 -2.78
C LEU A 106 -2.56 7.52 -2.84
N GLY A 107 -1.90 7.14 -1.75
CA GLY A 107 -0.46 6.86 -1.69
C GLY A 107 -0.06 5.71 -2.61
N HIS A 108 -0.77 4.57 -2.56
CA HIS A 108 -0.55 3.46 -3.49
C HIS A 108 -0.75 3.87 -4.96
N THR A 109 -1.75 4.71 -5.22
CA THR A 109 -2.04 5.25 -6.55
C THR A 109 -0.92 6.17 -7.04
N ALA A 110 -0.49 7.12 -6.20
CA ALA A 110 0.57 8.08 -6.50
C ALA A 110 1.92 7.38 -6.76
N ALA A 111 2.25 6.39 -5.94
CA ALA A 111 3.47 5.59 -6.08
C ALA A 111 3.35 4.47 -7.14
N GLN A 112 2.16 4.28 -7.73
CA GLN A 112 1.89 3.30 -8.78
C GLN A 112 2.23 1.86 -8.40
N HIS A 113 2.01 1.47 -7.14
CA HIS A 113 2.47 0.18 -6.59
C HIS A 113 1.95 -1.02 -7.40
N ILE A 114 0.65 -1.06 -7.75
CA ILE A 114 0.07 -2.17 -8.54
C ILE A 114 0.71 -2.24 -9.95
N VAL A 115 0.92 -1.09 -10.58
CA VAL A 115 1.47 -0.99 -11.94
C VAL A 115 2.92 -1.47 -11.98
N LYS A 116 3.72 -1.07 -10.98
CA LYS A 116 5.11 -1.53 -10.81
C LYS A 116 5.20 -3.02 -10.53
N ARG A 117 4.16 -3.63 -9.94
CA ARG A 117 4.14 -5.06 -9.60
C ARG A 117 3.92 -5.98 -10.79
N ILE A 118 3.10 -5.59 -11.77
CA ILE A 118 2.81 -6.40 -12.97
C ILE A 118 4.09 -6.86 -13.71
N PRO A 119 5.05 -5.98 -14.07
CA PRO A 119 6.27 -6.42 -14.74
C PRO A 119 7.19 -7.27 -13.85
N GLN A 120 7.17 -7.08 -12.52
CA GLN A 120 7.91 -7.93 -11.59
C GLN A 120 7.35 -9.37 -11.61
N MET A 121 6.02 -9.52 -11.57
CA MET A 121 5.34 -10.81 -11.65
C MET A 121 5.57 -11.50 -12.99
N GLN A 122 5.54 -10.74 -14.09
CA GLN A 122 5.87 -11.25 -15.41
C GLN A 122 7.32 -11.79 -15.46
N ARG A 123 8.28 -11.06 -14.87
CA ARG A 123 9.68 -11.53 -14.78
C ARG A 123 9.81 -12.78 -13.92
N GLN A 124 9.13 -12.84 -12.78
CA GLN A 124 9.13 -14.01 -11.90
C GLN A 124 8.55 -15.24 -12.60
N GLN A 125 7.47 -15.06 -13.37
CA GLN A 125 6.87 -16.13 -14.16
C GLN A 125 7.80 -16.64 -15.26
N LEU A 126 8.49 -15.74 -15.95
CA LEU A 126 9.51 -16.12 -16.94
C LEU A 126 10.64 -16.92 -16.30
N LEU A 127 11.16 -16.48 -15.15
CA LEU A 127 12.19 -17.22 -14.41
C LEU A 127 11.71 -18.61 -14.00
N MET A 128 10.48 -18.74 -13.47
CA MET A 128 9.90 -20.03 -13.12
C MET A 128 9.70 -20.93 -14.34
N SER A 129 9.34 -20.37 -15.50
CA SER A 129 9.21 -21.14 -16.74
C SER A 129 10.57 -21.70 -17.22
N LEU A 130 11.67 -20.94 -17.05
CA LEU A 130 13.02 -21.40 -17.39
C LEU A 130 13.50 -22.53 -16.45
N VAL A 131 13.22 -22.42 -15.15
CA VAL A 131 13.50 -23.49 -14.17
C VAL A 131 12.66 -24.74 -14.48
N GLY A 132 11.39 -24.58 -14.86
CA GLY A 132 10.52 -25.67 -15.28
C GLY A 132 11.02 -26.42 -16.51
N VAL A 133 11.61 -25.71 -17.49
CA VAL A 133 12.26 -26.32 -18.66
C VAL A 133 13.52 -27.10 -18.25
N GLY A 134 14.33 -26.57 -17.31
CA GLY A 134 15.49 -27.28 -16.77
C GLY A 134 15.12 -28.59 -16.06
N ALA A 135 14.03 -28.58 -15.28
CA ALA A 135 13.48 -29.78 -14.65
C ALA A 135 12.89 -30.77 -15.67
N ALA A 136 12.24 -30.28 -16.74
CA ALA A 136 11.72 -31.13 -17.82
C ALA A 136 12.84 -31.85 -18.60
N ILE A 137 13.94 -31.14 -18.89
CA ILE A 137 15.13 -31.71 -19.55
C ILE A 137 15.81 -32.74 -18.64
N ALA A 138 15.83 -32.51 -17.32
CA ALA A 138 16.32 -33.49 -16.35
C ALA A 138 15.40 -34.73 -16.26
N ALA A 139 14.07 -34.54 -16.29
CA ALA A 139 13.09 -35.63 -16.26
C ALA A 139 13.12 -36.50 -17.53
N GLN A 140 13.40 -35.91 -18.71
CA GLN A 140 13.61 -36.66 -19.96
C GLN A 140 14.81 -37.62 -19.90
N ARG A 141 15.78 -37.39 -19.03
CA ARG A 141 16.90 -38.34 -18.79
C ARG A 141 16.57 -39.42 -17.75
N GLY A 142 15.43 -39.34 -17.06
CA GLY A 142 15.07 -40.20 -15.93
C GLY A 142 13.78 -41.03 -16.08
N GLY A 143 13.16 -41.08 -17.27
CA GLY A 143 12.05 -42.01 -17.55
C GLY A 143 10.71 -41.73 -16.85
N SER A 144 10.52 -40.56 -16.26
CA SER A 144 9.22 -40.15 -15.69
C SER A 144 8.47 -39.21 -16.63
N SER A 145 7.18 -39.46 -16.79
CA SER A 145 6.27 -38.78 -17.72
C SER A 145 6.31 -37.26 -17.57
N ALA A 146 6.81 -36.60 -18.62
CA ALA A 146 6.84 -35.15 -18.78
C ALA A 146 5.43 -34.56 -19.03
N GLN A 147 4.47 -34.80 -18.13
CA GLN A 147 3.07 -34.40 -18.29
C GLN A 147 2.64 -33.18 -17.46
N GLN A 148 3.56 -32.48 -16.78
CA GLN A 148 3.19 -31.29 -15.99
C GLN A 148 4.10 -30.07 -16.21
N VAL A 149 4.66 -29.91 -17.41
CA VAL A 149 5.32 -28.65 -17.79
C VAL A 149 4.51 -27.97 -18.90
N GLY A 150 3.20 -27.94 -18.73
CA GLY A 150 2.32 -27.06 -19.49
C GLY A 150 2.59 -25.64 -19.03
N GLY A 151 3.30 -24.86 -19.85
CA GLY A 151 3.60 -23.46 -19.59
C GLY A 151 2.33 -22.71 -19.21
N LEU A 152 2.22 -22.34 -17.94
CA LEU A 152 1.25 -21.37 -17.48
C LEU A 152 1.68 -20.01 -18.04
N THR A 153 1.48 -19.77 -19.33
CA THR A 153 1.51 -18.41 -19.89
C THR A 153 0.21 -17.76 -19.47
N ARG A 154 0.22 -17.10 -18.30
CA ARG A 154 -0.91 -16.29 -17.83
C ARG A 154 -1.13 -15.17 -18.84
N SER A 155 -2.38 -14.96 -19.25
CA SER A 155 -2.75 -13.79 -20.06
C SER A 155 -2.41 -12.50 -19.31
N ALA A 156 -2.25 -11.39 -20.04
CA ALA A 156 -2.02 -10.08 -19.42
C ALA A 156 -3.10 -9.72 -18.38
N ALA A 157 -4.37 -10.01 -18.68
CA ALA A 157 -5.48 -9.84 -17.74
C ALA A 157 -5.36 -10.74 -16.50
N GLY A 158 -4.83 -11.96 -16.65
CA GLY A 158 -4.57 -12.88 -15.54
C GLY A 158 -3.45 -12.37 -14.62
N LEU A 159 -2.41 -11.77 -15.19
CA LEU A 159 -1.34 -11.12 -14.42
C LEU A 159 -1.83 -9.89 -13.65
N VAL A 160 -2.64 -9.04 -14.29
CA VAL A 160 -3.29 -7.91 -13.62
C VAL A 160 -4.14 -8.38 -12.45
N ASN A 161 -4.97 -9.41 -12.66
CA ASN A 161 -5.82 -9.96 -11.59
C ASN A 161 -5.00 -10.45 -10.41
N GLN A 162 -3.91 -11.16 -10.70
CA GLN A 162 -3.01 -11.66 -9.67
C GLN A 162 -2.28 -10.53 -8.93
N ALA A 163 -1.89 -9.46 -9.63
CA ALA A 163 -1.27 -8.28 -9.02
C ALA A 163 -2.22 -7.61 -8.02
N ILE A 164 -3.50 -7.47 -8.38
CA ILE A 164 -4.55 -6.91 -7.50
C ILE A 164 -4.74 -7.78 -6.25
N LEU A 165 -4.74 -9.11 -6.40
CA LEU A 165 -5.04 -10.04 -5.30
C LEU A 165 -3.85 -10.35 -4.37
N SER A 166 -2.63 -9.99 -4.74
CA SER A 166 -1.42 -10.46 -4.04
C SER A 166 -1.01 -9.58 -2.85
N GLY A 167 -1.85 -8.62 -2.44
CA GLY A 167 -1.58 -7.65 -1.36
C GLY A 167 -0.37 -6.76 -1.64
N PHE A 168 -0.03 -5.84 -0.77
CA PHE A 168 1.16 -4.98 -0.96
C PHE A 168 2.38 -5.50 -0.21
N SER A 169 3.58 -5.17 -0.69
CA SER A 169 4.79 -5.49 0.07
C SER A 169 4.95 -4.54 1.26
N GLN A 170 5.75 -4.92 2.26
CA GLN A 170 6.04 -4.03 3.39
C GLN A 170 6.64 -2.70 2.94
N ALA A 171 7.45 -2.68 1.88
CA ALA A 171 8.03 -1.44 1.35
C ALA A 171 6.93 -0.54 0.74
N ASP A 172 5.99 -1.12 -0.01
CA ASP A 172 4.86 -0.38 -0.59
C ASP A 172 3.97 0.21 0.52
N GLU A 173 3.71 -0.56 1.59
CA GLU A 173 2.90 -0.09 2.72
C GLU A 173 3.59 1.05 3.49
N LEU A 174 4.91 0.98 3.69
CA LEU A 174 5.66 2.06 4.34
C LEU A 174 5.68 3.34 3.49
N GLU A 175 5.86 3.22 2.18
CA GLU A 175 5.79 4.37 1.26
C GLU A 175 4.38 4.98 1.25
N ALA A 176 3.34 4.15 1.23
CA ALA A 176 1.95 4.61 1.29
C ALA A 176 1.60 5.28 2.63
N ASP A 177 2.04 4.74 3.78
CA ASP A 177 1.87 5.36 5.10
C ASP A 177 2.52 6.75 5.17
N GLN A 178 3.74 6.88 4.65
CA GLN A 178 4.46 8.16 4.62
C GLN A 178 3.77 9.19 3.73
N LEU A 179 3.31 8.79 2.55
CA LEU A 179 2.55 9.64 1.64
C LEU A 179 1.23 10.08 2.27
N ALA A 180 0.47 9.15 2.86
CA ALA A 180 -0.78 9.43 3.54
C ALA A 180 -0.59 10.44 4.66
N LEU A 181 0.39 10.23 5.54
CA LEU A 181 0.69 11.14 6.65
C LEU A 181 1.00 12.56 6.14
N ARG A 182 1.77 12.67 5.05
CA ARG A 182 2.01 13.93 4.35
C ARG A 182 0.73 14.59 3.86
N TYR A 183 -0.15 13.82 3.22
CA TYR A 183 -1.41 14.34 2.71
C TYR A 183 -2.29 14.85 3.84
N LEU A 184 -2.37 14.11 4.95
CA LEU A 184 -3.10 14.52 6.15
C LEU A 184 -2.59 15.86 6.66
N MET A 185 -1.27 15.99 6.83
CA MET A 185 -0.66 17.23 7.30
C MET A 185 -0.92 18.42 6.36
N LYS A 186 -0.77 18.23 5.05
CA LYS A 186 -1.03 19.29 4.05
C LYS A 186 -2.51 19.66 3.95
N ALA A 187 -3.40 18.68 4.09
CA ALA A 187 -4.84 18.86 4.05
C ALA A 187 -5.40 19.42 5.37
N GLY A 188 -4.62 19.45 6.45
CA GLY A 188 -5.03 19.93 7.76
C GLY A 188 -5.88 18.92 8.56
N TYR A 189 -5.65 17.63 8.34
CA TYR A 189 -6.16 16.54 9.17
C TYR A 189 -5.22 16.24 10.34
N ASP A 190 -5.73 15.55 11.37
CA ASP A 190 -4.93 15.18 12.53
C ASP A 190 -3.80 14.19 12.14
N PRO A 191 -2.51 14.56 12.27
CA PRO A 191 -1.40 13.70 11.92
C PRO A 191 -1.22 12.50 12.86
N MET A 192 -1.96 12.44 13.98
CA MET A 192 -1.99 11.26 14.87
C MET A 192 -3.00 10.19 14.45
N ALA A 193 -3.85 10.44 13.45
CA ALA A 193 -4.81 9.46 12.94
C ALA A 193 -4.15 8.14 12.46
N PRO A 194 -3.01 8.15 11.73
CA PRO A 194 -2.32 6.92 11.34
C PRO A 194 -1.88 6.08 12.54
N VAL A 195 -1.41 6.73 13.62
CA VAL A 195 -0.99 6.04 14.86
C VAL A 195 -2.19 5.34 15.50
N ARG A 196 -3.33 6.02 15.64
CA ARG A 196 -4.56 5.43 16.21
C ARG A 196 -5.05 4.23 15.42
N MET A 197 -5.05 4.34 14.08
CA MET A 197 -5.46 3.26 13.19
C MET A 197 -4.51 2.05 13.29
N LEU A 198 -3.20 2.27 13.19
CA LEU A 198 -2.19 1.20 13.26
C LEU A 198 -2.11 0.55 14.64
N GLU A 199 -2.36 1.29 15.73
CA GLU A 199 -2.47 0.70 17.06
C GLU A 199 -3.70 -0.19 17.20
N ASP A 200 -4.82 0.15 16.55
CA ASP A 200 -6.00 -0.71 16.54
C ASP A 200 -5.74 -2.01 15.75
N PHE A 201 -5.08 -1.91 14.59
CA PHE A 201 -4.63 -3.07 13.84
C PHE A 201 -3.68 -3.95 14.65
N ARG A 202 -2.78 -3.35 15.45
CA ARG A 202 -1.91 -4.08 16.38
C ARG A 202 -2.71 -4.86 17.43
N LYS A 203 -3.79 -4.29 17.98
CA LYS A 203 -4.67 -4.98 18.94
C LYS A 203 -5.36 -6.17 18.30
N PHE A 204 -5.83 -5.99 17.06
CA PHE A 204 -6.42 -7.05 16.28
C PHE A 204 -5.43 -8.19 16.01
N ASP A 205 -4.22 -7.87 15.55
CA ASP A 205 -3.15 -8.83 15.25
C ASP A 205 -2.73 -9.66 16.48
N LYS A 206 -2.78 -9.05 17.67
CA LYS A 206 -2.57 -9.72 18.96
C LYS A 206 -3.76 -10.57 19.44
N GLY A 207 -4.76 -10.82 18.59
CA GLY A 207 -5.89 -11.70 18.89
C GLY A 207 -6.96 -11.05 19.76
N THR A 208 -7.07 -9.72 19.76
CA THR A 208 -8.13 -8.98 20.46
C THR A 208 -9.13 -8.39 19.46
N PRO A 209 -9.91 -9.21 18.72
CA PRO A 209 -10.90 -8.67 17.80
C PRO A 209 -12.03 -8.01 18.60
N SER A 210 -12.22 -6.72 18.39
CA SER A 210 -13.26 -5.94 19.08
C SER A 210 -14.65 -6.16 18.46
N ILE A 211 -14.72 -6.54 17.18
CA ILE A 211 -15.97 -6.62 16.41
C ILE A 211 -15.92 -7.81 15.44
N GLN A 212 -17.03 -8.56 15.36
CA GLN A 212 -17.26 -9.55 14.31
C GLN A 212 -18.49 -9.16 13.49
N VAL A 213 -18.39 -9.26 12.17
CA VAL A 213 -19.52 -9.07 11.26
C VAL A 213 -19.61 -10.29 10.35
N GLN A 214 -20.77 -10.94 10.35
CA GLN A 214 -21.00 -12.20 9.60
C GLN A 214 -19.95 -13.29 9.91
N GLY A 215 -19.48 -13.37 11.16
CA GLY A 215 -18.46 -14.33 11.59
C GLY A 215 -17.03 -14.01 11.15
N VAL A 216 -16.80 -12.88 10.46
CA VAL A 216 -15.46 -12.39 10.11
C VAL A 216 -15.03 -11.35 11.15
N PRO A 217 -13.90 -11.54 11.84
CA PRO A 217 -13.33 -10.52 12.71
C PRO A 217 -12.93 -9.28 11.89
N ILE A 218 -13.39 -8.11 12.29
CA ILE A 218 -13.02 -6.83 11.68
C ILE A 218 -11.74 -6.31 12.37
N PRO A 219 -10.73 -5.80 11.62
CA PRO A 219 -10.71 -5.48 10.19
C PRO A 219 -9.96 -6.50 9.30
N ALA A 220 -10.08 -7.82 9.55
CA ALA A 220 -9.34 -8.85 8.82
C ALA A 220 -9.39 -8.77 7.27
N PRO A 221 -10.53 -8.42 6.63
CA PRO A 221 -10.58 -8.28 5.16
C PRO A 221 -9.60 -7.23 4.64
N PHE A 222 -9.54 -6.05 5.26
CA PHE A 222 -8.63 -4.97 4.90
C PHE A 222 -7.17 -5.36 5.14
N LEU A 223 -6.88 -6.03 6.26
CA LEU A 223 -5.52 -6.46 6.60
C LEU A 223 -4.97 -7.58 5.71
N ARG A 224 -5.81 -8.23 4.89
CA ARG A 224 -5.34 -9.21 3.89
C ARG A 224 -4.63 -8.54 2.71
N SER A 225 -5.11 -7.38 2.25
CA SER A 225 -4.45 -6.60 1.20
C SER A 225 -3.40 -5.65 1.76
N HIS A 226 -3.60 -5.15 2.98
CA HIS A 226 -2.71 -4.23 3.69
C HIS A 226 -2.22 -4.82 5.01
N PRO A 227 -1.24 -5.74 5.00
CA PRO A 227 -0.76 -6.38 6.21
C PRO A 227 -0.29 -5.36 7.26
N TYR A 228 -0.73 -5.56 8.50
CA TYR A 228 -0.15 -4.85 9.63
C TYR A 228 1.27 -5.37 9.89
N THR A 229 2.20 -4.46 10.20
CA THR A 229 3.50 -4.82 10.78
C THR A 229 3.89 -3.79 11.83
N GLU A 230 4.59 -4.20 12.89
CA GLU A 230 5.08 -3.26 13.92
C GLU A 230 5.97 -2.17 13.31
N ARG A 231 6.67 -2.49 12.22
CA ARG A 231 7.51 -1.53 11.49
C ARG A 231 6.71 -0.35 10.94
N ARG A 232 5.48 -0.53 10.48
CA ARG A 232 4.61 0.57 10.01
C ARG A 232 4.34 1.58 11.12
N LEU A 233 3.95 1.08 12.29
CA LEU A 233 3.69 1.92 13.47
C LEU A 233 4.95 2.69 13.89
N GLN A 234 6.10 2.00 13.95
CA GLN A 234 7.38 2.63 14.30
C GLN A 234 7.78 3.72 13.30
N ASP A 235 7.56 3.48 12.00
CA ASP A 235 7.96 4.42 10.95
C ASP A 235 7.11 5.70 10.98
N VAL A 236 5.79 5.56 11.14
CA VAL A 236 4.87 6.69 11.35
C VAL A 236 5.24 7.49 12.59
N GLN A 237 5.49 6.82 13.73
CA GLN A 237 5.87 7.50 14.98
C GLN A 237 7.20 8.23 14.83
N ARG A 238 8.17 7.63 14.12
CA ARG A 238 9.45 8.26 13.83
C ARG A 238 9.28 9.51 12.95
N TYR A 239 8.51 9.42 11.87
CA TYR A 239 8.26 10.56 10.98
C TYR A 239 7.64 11.73 11.76
N LEU A 240 6.67 11.45 12.63
CA LEU A 240 6.03 12.47 13.47
C LEU A 240 7.03 13.11 14.47
N ALA A 241 7.93 12.33 15.04
CA ALA A 241 9.00 12.85 15.90
C ALA A 241 9.99 13.74 15.13
N ASP A 242 10.35 13.35 13.91
CA ASP A 242 11.24 14.10 13.02
C ASP A 242 10.60 15.44 12.59
N VAL A 243 9.29 15.44 12.30
CA VAL A 243 8.52 16.68 12.06
C VAL A 243 8.51 17.57 13.29
N LYS A 244 8.21 17.03 14.47
CA LYS A 244 8.11 17.80 15.72
C LYS A 244 9.45 18.45 16.11
N SER A 245 10.56 17.76 15.82
CA SER A 245 11.91 18.25 16.09
C SER A 245 12.43 19.23 15.02
N GLY A 246 11.67 19.48 13.96
CA GLY A 246 12.05 20.38 12.87
C GLY A 246 13.07 19.79 11.90
N HIS A 247 13.42 18.50 12.04
CA HIS A 247 14.29 17.80 11.09
C HIS A 247 13.60 17.55 9.75
N VAL A 248 12.27 17.52 9.73
CA VAL A 248 11.44 17.42 8.52
C VAL A 248 10.42 18.55 8.54
N VAL A 249 10.26 19.26 7.42
CA VAL A 249 9.21 20.27 7.27
C VAL A 249 7.87 19.57 7.03
N ALA A 250 6.86 19.93 7.83
CA ALA A 250 5.50 19.44 7.69
C ALA A 250 5.00 19.51 6.24
N GLY A 251 4.58 18.36 5.69
CA GLY A 251 4.03 18.30 4.34
C GLY A 251 5.05 18.36 3.20
N GLN A 252 6.36 18.39 3.43
CA GLN A 252 7.32 18.17 2.34
C GLN A 252 7.63 16.67 2.19
N PRO A 253 7.91 16.17 0.97
CA PRO A 253 8.44 14.82 0.82
C PRO A 253 9.69 14.74 1.70
N ALA A 254 10.04 13.56 2.18
CA ALA A 254 11.45 13.28 2.44
C ALA A 254 12.17 13.33 1.08
N THR A 255 12.32 14.53 0.50
CA THR A 255 12.94 14.72 -0.80
C THR A 255 14.40 14.47 -0.61
N SER A 256 14.85 13.31 -1.11
CA SER A 256 16.26 12.94 -1.21
C SER A 256 16.98 12.89 0.15
N ALA A 257 18.15 12.27 0.16
CA ALA A 257 19.02 12.20 1.33
C ALA A 257 19.05 13.53 2.10
N PRO A 258 19.12 13.50 3.45
CA PRO A 258 19.18 14.71 4.25
C PRO A 258 20.28 15.60 3.70
N THR A 259 19.93 16.86 3.37
CA THR A 259 20.91 17.85 2.94
C THR A 259 21.90 18.04 4.08
N VAL A 260 23.04 17.38 3.91
CA VAL A 260 24.24 17.36 4.76
C VAL A 260 23.99 17.09 6.24
N SER A 261 23.45 15.91 6.58
CA SER A 261 23.98 15.24 7.77
C SER A 261 25.43 14.85 7.44
N SER A 262 26.38 15.07 8.34
CA SER A 262 27.76 14.65 8.09
C SER A 262 27.79 13.17 7.72
N ILE A 263 28.75 12.75 6.88
CA ILE A 263 28.94 11.32 6.55
C ILE A 263 29.00 10.48 7.84
N GLU A 264 29.53 11.06 8.91
CA GLU A 264 29.62 10.46 10.23
C GLU A 264 28.25 10.24 10.91
N GLU A 265 27.32 11.17 10.81
CA GLU A 265 25.93 11.00 11.28
C GLU A 265 25.17 9.95 10.48
N GLN A 266 25.35 9.92 9.16
CA GLN A 266 24.77 8.89 8.29
C GLN A 266 25.27 7.50 8.68
N ARG A 267 26.58 7.37 8.90
CA ARG A 267 27.20 6.12 9.35
C ARG A 267 26.74 5.72 10.75
N SER A 268 26.59 6.67 11.68
CA SER A 268 26.09 6.41 13.02
C SER A 268 24.66 5.83 12.98
N ARG A 269 23.77 6.43 12.20
CA ARG A 269 22.38 5.97 12.04
C ARG A 269 22.29 4.60 11.38
N LEU A 270 23.12 4.34 10.37
CA LEU A 270 23.16 3.04 9.71
C LEU A 270 23.73 1.96 10.64
N ARG A 271 24.74 2.28 11.46
CA ARG A 271 25.25 1.35 12.48
C ARG A 271 24.20 1.05 13.55
N GLU A 272 23.48 2.05 14.03
CA GLU A 272 22.38 1.88 14.97
C GLU A 272 21.28 1.00 14.36
N ALA A 273 20.87 1.28 13.12
CA ALA A 273 19.90 0.47 12.38
C ALA A 273 20.39 -0.96 12.15
N GLN A 274 21.69 -1.17 11.94
CA GLN A 274 22.30 -2.49 11.76
C GLN A 274 22.16 -3.37 13.00
N THR A 275 22.15 -2.79 14.22
CA THR A 275 21.95 -3.55 15.47
C THR A 275 20.56 -4.17 15.60
N LEU A 276 19.58 -3.67 14.85
CA LEU A 276 18.20 -4.16 14.87
C LEU A 276 17.99 -5.45 14.07
N TYR A 277 19.01 -5.91 13.33
CA TYR A 277 18.91 -7.08 12.46
C TYR A 277 19.95 -8.14 12.84
N PRO A 278 19.59 -9.44 12.81
CA PRO A 278 20.55 -10.52 13.03
C PRO A 278 21.73 -10.43 12.05
N PRO A 279 22.98 -10.59 12.53
CA PRO A 279 24.16 -10.63 11.67
C PRO A 279 24.01 -11.65 10.54
N GLY A 280 24.25 -11.21 9.30
CA GLY A 280 24.13 -12.06 8.10
C GLY A 280 22.76 -12.13 7.44
N SER A 281 21.72 -11.52 8.03
CA SER A 281 20.41 -11.34 7.38
C SER A 281 20.49 -10.43 6.15
N GLN A 282 19.54 -10.52 5.22
CA GLN A 282 19.56 -9.70 4.00
C GLN A 282 19.49 -8.21 4.33
N SER A 283 18.68 -7.81 5.31
CA SER A 283 18.60 -6.43 5.80
C SER A 283 19.91 -5.96 6.42
N TRP A 284 20.58 -6.81 7.20
CA TRP A 284 21.91 -6.51 7.76
C TRP A 284 22.95 -6.32 6.65
N LYS A 285 22.96 -7.16 5.61
CA LYS A 285 23.86 -7.06 4.46
C LYS A 285 23.59 -5.81 3.61
N ASN A 286 22.33 -5.44 3.44
CA ASN A 286 21.94 -4.24 2.71
C ASN A 286 22.42 -2.97 3.45
N ILE A 287 22.29 -2.94 4.78
CA ILE A 287 22.81 -1.84 5.61
C ILE A 287 24.34 -1.82 5.60
N GLN A 288 24.99 -2.99 5.63
CA GLN A 288 26.44 -3.10 5.50
C GLN A 288 26.93 -2.51 4.17
N SER A 289 26.27 -2.84 3.06
CA SER A 289 26.60 -2.28 1.74
C SER A 289 26.46 -0.75 1.69
N GLN A 290 25.47 -0.18 2.39
CA GLN A 290 25.32 1.27 2.52
C GLN A 290 26.42 1.89 3.41
N LEU A 291 26.84 1.21 4.48
CA LEU A 291 27.96 1.63 5.31
C LEU A 291 29.30 1.60 4.55
N ASP A 292 29.49 0.60 3.68
CA ASP A 292 30.68 0.45 2.84
C ASP A 292 30.72 1.53 1.75
N ALA A 293 29.57 1.86 1.16
CA ALA A 293 29.45 2.94 0.17
C ALA A 293 29.74 4.34 0.73
N LEU A 294 29.60 4.53 2.05
CA LEU A 294 29.92 5.79 2.76
C LEU A 294 31.35 5.83 3.31
N ALA A 295 32.17 4.82 3.04
CA ALA A 295 33.58 4.77 3.44
C ALA A 295 34.55 5.27 2.35
N HIS A 296 34.03 5.68 1.20
CA HIS A 296 34.75 6.22 0.04
C HIS A 296 34.20 7.60 -0.35
#